data_AF-A0A9E9D6Z6-F1
#
_entry.id   AF-A0A9E9D6Z6-F1
#
_cell.length_a   1.000
_cell.length_b   1.000
_cell.length_c   1.000
_cell.angle_alpha   90.00
_cell.angle_beta   90.00
_cell.angle_gamma   90.00
#
_symmetry.space_group_name_H-M   'P 1'
#
loop_
_entity.id
_entity.type
_entity.pdbx_description
1 polymer ?
#
loop_
_entity_poly.entity_id
_entity_poly.type
_entity_poly.pdbx_seq_one_letter_code
_entity_poly.pdbx_strand_id
1 'polypeptide(L)'
;MSTYMLNNMRRFVMGGFLALACNASFAEQLSGNELIKKYCSNVSASAGGSYAVEAECRTQETAAARALIKLNPEQRIWNYCQTLSDAAGGSYVVLLECADQEIRAKASLR
;
A
#
# COMPACT_ATOMS: atom_id res chain seq x y z
N MET A 1 -58.23 -9.62 13.78
CA MET A 1 -57.02 -9.38 12.98
C MET A 1 -55.81 -9.52 13.89
N SER A 2 -55.00 -10.55 13.63
CA SER A 2 -53.60 -10.84 14.00
C SER A 2 -53.03 -10.30 15.33
N THR A 3 -52.70 -11.11 16.35
CA THR A 3 -51.52 -12.01 16.48
C THR A 3 -50.22 -11.33 15.99
N TYR A 4 -49.21 -10.95 16.77
CA TYR A 4 -48.56 -11.66 17.86
C TYR A 4 -47.89 -10.67 18.83
N MET A 5 -48.17 -10.88 20.11
CA MET A 5 -47.33 -10.47 21.24
C MET A 5 -45.88 -10.94 21.01
N LEU A 6 -44.88 -10.09 21.25
CA LEU A 6 -44.10 -10.13 22.50
C LEU A 6 -43.75 -11.56 22.90
N ASN A 7 -42.65 -12.12 22.38
CA ASN A 7 -41.93 -13.18 23.07
C ASN A 7 -40.47 -13.30 22.59
N ASN A 8 -39.54 -13.30 23.56
CA ASN A 8 -38.18 -13.86 23.51
C ASN A 8 -37.20 -13.27 22.46
N MET A 9 -36.02 -12.74 22.81
CA MET A 9 -35.06 -13.29 23.76
C MET A 9 -34.20 -12.19 24.41
N ARG A 10 -34.48 -11.91 25.68
CA ARG A 10 -33.40 -11.66 26.65
C ARG A 10 -32.76 -13.03 26.93
N ARG A 11 -31.53 -13.24 26.48
CA ARG A 11 -30.52 -14.18 27.04
C ARG A 11 -29.45 -14.41 25.97
N PHE A 12 -28.28 -13.80 26.13
CA PHE A 12 -27.01 -14.53 26.14
C PHE A 12 -25.91 -13.53 26.53
N VAL A 13 -25.69 -13.44 27.84
CA VAL A 13 -24.46 -12.94 28.44
C VAL A 13 -23.38 -13.99 28.18
N MET A 14 -22.20 -13.53 27.78
CA MET A 14 -20.88 -14.19 27.81
C MET A 14 -20.72 -15.57 27.15
N GLY A 15 -19.90 -15.60 26.09
CA GLY A 15 -19.18 -16.81 25.71
C GLY A 15 -18.66 -16.83 24.26
N GLY A 16 -17.47 -16.25 24.02
CA GLY A 16 -16.59 -16.74 22.95
C GLY A 16 -16.47 -15.91 21.66
N PHE A 17 -15.81 -14.76 21.74
CA PHE A 17 -14.63 -14.36 20.93
C PHE A 17 -14.31 -15.03 19.56
N LEU A 18 -15.25 -15.25 18.64
CA LEU A 18 -14.91 -15.63 17.25
C LEU A 18 -15.70 -14.87 16.19
N ALA A 19 -14.96 -14.40 15.19
CA ALA A 19 -15.39 -13.80 13.91
C ALA A 19 -15.64 -12.27 13.86
N LEU A 20 -14.64 -11.49 14.29
CA LEU A 20 -14.43 -10.12 13.81
C LEU A 20 -13.06 -9.99 13.14
N ALA A 21 -12.85 -10.67 12.01
CA ALA A 21 -11.60 -10.59 11.26
C ALA A 21 -11.85 -10.72 9.75
N CYS A 22 -12.31 -9.65 9.10
CA CYS A 22 -11.97 -9.33 7.72
C CYS A 22 -12.56 -7.96 7.37
N ASN A 23 -11.78 -6.87 7.43
CA ASN A 23 -12.07 -5.61 6.72
C ASN A 23 -10.86 -4.64 6.74
N ALA A 24 -9.64 -5.08 7.07
CA ALA A 24 -8.45 -4.22 7.04
C ALA A 24 -7.86 -4.07 5.61
N SER A 25 -8.16 -4.99 4.70
CA SER A 25 -7.49 -5.07 3.40
C SER A 25 -7.88 -3.96 2.40
N PHE A 26 -9.01 -3.27 2.60
CA PHE A 26 -9.52 -2.27 1.65
C PHE A 26 -8.96 -0.86 1.90
N ALA A 27 -8.66 -0.50 3.15
CA ALA A 27 -8.12 0.82 3.48
C ALA A 27 -6.66 0.99 3.01
N GLU A 28 -5.88 -0.09 3.02
CA GLU A 28 -4.46 -0.07 2.65
C GLU A 28 -4.24 0.04 1.13
N GLN A 29 -5.20 -0.42 0.33
CA GLN A 29 -5.11 -0.39 -1.13
C GLN A 29 -5.51 0.98 -1.71
N LEU A 30 -6.36 1.74 -1.01
CA LEU A 30 -6.71 3.11 -1.36
C LEU A 30 -5.59 4.09 -1.05
N SER A 31 -4.85 3.91 0.05
CA SER A 31 -3.77 4.84 0.43
C SER A 31 -2.60 4.79 -0.56
N GLY A 32 -2.19 3.60 -1.01
CA GLY A 32 -1.12 3.45 -2.01
C GLY A 32 -1.49 4.06 -3.37
N ASN A 33 -2.75 3.93 -3.81
CA ASN A 33 -3.20 4.50 -5.07
C ASN A 33 -3.19 6.04 -5.05
N GLU A 34 -3.64 6.65 -3.94
CA GLU A 34 -3.65 8.10 -3.79
C GLU A 34 -2.23 8.71 -3.72
N LEU A 35 -1.26 8.01 -3.12
CA LEU A 35 0.15 8.43 -3.14
C LEU A 35 0.73 8.40 -4.55
N ILE A 36 0.52 7.30 -5.29
CA ILE A 36 0.94 7.17 -6.70
C ILE A 36 0.32 8.27 -7.55
N LYS A 37 -0.97 8.53 -7.37
CA LYS A 37 -1.70 9.58 -8.10
C LYS A 37 -1.11 10.97 -7.84
N LYS A 38 -0.83 11.30 -6.57
CA LYS A 38 -0.24 12.59 -6.18
C LYS A 38 1.17 12.75 -6.76
N TYR A 39 2.02 11.73 -6.64
CA TYR A 39 3.37 11.75 -7.19
C TYR A 39 3.36 11.92 -8.71
N CYS A 40 2.60 11.08 -9.43
CA CYS A 40 2.55 11.14 -10.88
C CYS A 40 1.90 12.41 -11.44
N SER A 41 0.97 13.02 -10.71
CA SER A 41 0.44 14.34 -11.07
C SER A 41 1.52 15.43 -10.97
N ASN A 42 2.40 15.36 -9.98
CA ASN A 42 3.53 16.31 -9.88
C ASN A 42 4.58 16.07 -11.00
N VAL A 43 4.84 14.81 -11.33
CA VAL A 43 5.73 14.44 -12.45
C VAL A 43 5.15 14.94 -13.77
N SER A 44 3.86 14.69 -14.01
CA SER A 44 3.19 15.13 -15.24
C SER A 44 3.17 16.66 -15.34
N ALA A 45 2.90 17.37 -14.25
CA ALA A 45 2.96 18.83 -14.19
C ALA A 45 4.33 19.38 -14.57
N SER A 46 5.42 18.73 -14.11
CA SER A 46 6.79 19.07 -14.50
C SER A 46 7.07 18.82 -15.98
N ALA A 47 6.34 17.89 -16.60
CA ALA A 47 6.34 17.61 -18.03
C ALA A 47 5.24 18.36 -18.80
N GLY A 48 4.76 19.50 -18.29
CA GLY A 48 3.75 20.34 -18.95
C GLY A 48 2.31 19.84 -18.83
N GLY A 49 2.02 18.96 -17.86
CA GLY A 49 0.68 18.39 -17.63
C GLY A 49 0.32 17.25 -18.58
N SER A 50 1.31 16.57 -19.15
CA SER A 50 1.07 15.49 -20.12
C SER A 50 0.36 14.30 -19.50
N TYR A 51 -0.88 14.04 -19.94
CA TYR A 51 -1.64 12.85 -19.53
C TYR A 51 -0.95 11.53 -19.89
N ALA A 52 -0.20 11.50 -21.00
CA ALA A 52 0.55 10.32 -21.39
C ALA A 52 1.68 10.02 -20.38
N VAL A 53 2.38 11.06 -19.94
CA VAL A 53 3.43 10.93 -18.90
C VAL A 53 2.81 10.50 -17.57
N GLU A 54 1.66 11.06 -17.20
CA GLU A 54 0.98 10.68 -15.97
C GLU A 54 0.52 9.22 -15.98
N ALA A 55 -0.09 8.77 -17.09
CA ALA A 55 -0.56 7.40 -17.24
C ALA A 55 0.59 6.39 -17.20
N GLU A 56 1.69 6.70 -17.87
CA GLU A 56 2.90 5.88 -17.85
C GLU A 56 3.50 5.82 -16.44
N CYS A 57 3.65 6.98 -15.78
CA CYS A 57 4.14 7.04 -14.40
C CYS A 57 3.30 6.17 -13.46
N ARG A 58 1.96 6.29 -13.51
CA ARG A 58 1.08 5.49 -12.64
C ARG A 58 1.24 4.00 -12.89
N THR A 59 1.45 3.60 -14.15
CA THR A 59 1.68 2.21 -14.54
C THR A 59 2.99 1.68 -13.94
N GLN A 60 4.08 2.45 -14.06
CA GLN A 60 5.38 2.09 -13.51
C GLN A 60 5.37 2.01 -11.99
N GLU A 61 4.80 3.01 -11.32
CA GLU A 61 4.68 3.07 -9.86
C GLU A 61 3.84 1.92 -9.31
N THR A 62 2.71 1.59 -9.97
CA THR A 62 1.87 0.46 -9.56
C THR A 62 2.60 -0.88 -9.74
N ALA A 63 3.35 -1.03 -10.83
CA ALA A 63 4.16 -2.23 -11.07
C ALA A 63 5.27 -2.36 -10.03
N ALA A 64 5.95 -1.25 -9.71
CA ALA A 64 7.01 -1.21 -8.71
C ALA A 64 6.50 -1.53 -7.30
N ALA A 65 5.36 -0.97 -6.89
CA ALA A 65 4.71 -1.28 -5.62
C ALA A 65 4.41 -2.78 -5.49
N ARG A 66 3.92 -3.42 -6.57
CA ARG A 66 3.68 -4.87 -6.60
C ARG A 66 4.98 -5.68 -6.55
N ALA A 67 6.03 -5.21 -7.22
CA ALA A 67 7.33 -5.85 -7.20
C ALA A 67 7.99 -5.76 -5.82
N LEU A 68 7.83 -4.64 -5.10
CA LEU A 68 8.30 -4.47 -3.73
C LEU A 68 7.68 -5.45 -2.75
N ILE A 69 6.37 -5.70 -2.87
CA ILE A 69 5.69 -6.72 -2.06
C ILE A 69 6.32 -8.11 -2.28
N LYS A 70 6.68 -8.43 -3.53
CA LYS A 70 7.35 -9.70 -3.87
C LYS A 70 8.80 -9.75 -3.39
N LEU A 71 9.52 -8.64 -3.51
CA LEU A 71 10.91 -8.51 -3.07
C LEU A 71 11.02 -8.67 -1.55
N ASN A 72 10.02 -8.14 -0.81
CA ASN A 72 9.90 -8.21 0.63
C ASN A 72 11.23 -7.93 1.37
N PRO A 73 11.83 -6.73 1.18
CA PRO A 73 13.12 -6.39 1.76
C PRO A 73 13.05 -6.40 3.29
N GLU A 74 14.19 -6.68 3.93
CA GLU A 74 14.31 -6.60 5.39
C GLU A 74 14.00 -5.19 5.89
N GLN A 75 13.39 -5.08 7.08
CA GLN A 75 12.94 -3.82 7.70
C GLN A 75 14.00 -2.70 7.67
N ARG A 76 15.28 -3.04 7.86
CA ARG A 76 16.37 -2.05 7.83
C ARG A 76 16.54 -1.42 6.44
N ILE A 77 16.54 -2.26 5.39
CA ILE A 77 16.65 -1.81 3.99
C ILE A 77 15.40 -1.00 3.63
N TRP A 78 14.22 -1.49 4.04
CA TRP A 78 12.96 -0.79 3.82
C TRP A 78 12.98 0.63 4.40
N ASN A 79 13.33 0.81 5.67
CA ASN A 79 13.32 2.13 6.32
C ASN A 79 14.32 3.10 5.68
N TYR A 80 15.51 2.61 5.31
CA TYR A 80 16.52 3.41 4.64
C TYR A 80 16.04 3.87 3.25
N CYS A 81 15.59 2.93 2.42
CA CYS A 81 15.10 3.22 1.09
C CYS A 81 13.82 4.06 1.10
N GLN A 82 12.96 3.90 2.10
CA GLN A 82 11.77 4.73 2.27
C GLN A 82 12.13 6.19 2.53
N THR A 83 13.13 6.43 3.38
CA THR A 83 13.64 7.79 3.61
C THR A 83 14.18 8.43 2.33
N LEU A 84 14.88 7.66 1.50
CA LEU A 84 15.39 8.11 0.20
C LEU A 84 14.26 8.37 -0.81
N SER A 85 13.29 7.45 -0.90
CA SER A 85 12.13 7.58 -1.78
C SER A 85 11.29 8.80 -1.40
N ASP A 86 11.03 9.02 -0.11
CA ASP A 86 10.27 10.17 0.38
C ASP A 86 10.97 11.50 0.04
N ALA A 87 12.31 11.54 0.13
CA ALA A 87 13.10 12.70 -0.30
C ALA A 87 13.00 12.96 -1.82
N ALA A 88 12.78 11.91 -2.61
CA ALA A 88 12.51 11.98 -4.05
C ALA A 88 11.02 12.16 -4.40
N GLY A 89 10.16 12.41 -3.41
CA GLY A 89 8.72 12.64 -3.61
C GLY A 89 7.82 11.41 -3.43
N GLY A 90 8.36 10.29 -2.94
CA GLY A 90 7.61 9.08 -2.58
C GLY A 90 7.44 8.07 -3.73
N SER A 91 8.42 7.95 -4.63
CA SER A 91 8.40 7.01 -5.75
C SER A 91 8.66 5.56 -5.31
N TYR A 92 7.73 4.66 -5.61
CA TYR A 92 7.91 3.21 -5.47
C TYR A 92 8.96 2.65 -6.43
N VAL A 93 9.14 3.27 -7.60
CA VAL A 93 10.22 2.87 -8.53
C VAL A 93 11.59 3.09 -7.87
N VAL A 94 11.81 4.28 -7.29
CA VAL A 94 13.05 4.60 -6.55
C VAL A 94 13.22 3.68 -5.33
N LEU A 95 12.13 3.42 -4.60
CA LEU A 95 12.14 2.52 -3.45
C LEU A 95 12.56 1.10 -3.85
N LEU A 96 11.97 0.58 -4.93
CA LEU A 96 12.27 -0.75 -5.47
C LEU A 96 13.72 -0.88 -5.89
N GLU A 97 14.22 0.09 -6.65
CA GLU A 97 15.59 0.09 -7.13
C GLU A 97 16.59 0.16 -5.98
N CYS A 98 16.36 1.06 -5.00
CA CYS A 98 17.17 1.13 -3.79
C CYS A 98 17.17 -0.20 -3.03
N ALA A 99 16.00 -0.80 -2.82
CA ALA A 99 15.89 -2.05 -2.08
C ALA A 99 16.62 -3.20 -2.78
N ASP A 100 16.49 -3.31 -4.10
CA ASP A 100 17.20 -4.32 -4.89
C ASP A 100 18.73 -4.11 -4.85
N GLN A 101 19.20 -2.86 -4.99
CA GLN A 101 20.62 -2.53 -4.88
C GLN A 101 21.19 -2.86 -3.50
N GLU A 102 20.50 -2.48 -2.42
CA GLU A 102 20.92 -2.78 -1.04
C GLU A 102 20.96 -4.28 -0.75
N ILE A 103 20.00 -5.06 -1.26
CA ILE A 103 20.01 -6.52 -1.11
C ILE A 103 21.22 -7.13 -1.81
N ARG A 104 21.52 -6.69 -3.05
CA ARG A 104 22.68 -7.18 -3.81
C ARG A 104 23.99 -6.77 -3.14
N ALA A 105 24.11 -5.53 -2.68
CA ALA A 105 25.29 -5.04 -1.97
C ALA A 105 25.51 -5.78 -0.65
N LYS A 106 24.44 -6.03 0.11
CA LYS A 106 24.51 -6.86 1.32
C LYS A 106 24.98 -8.29 1.02
N ALA A 107 24.56 -8.85 -0.12
CA ALA A 107 24.99 -10.18 -0.54
C ALA A 107 26.47 -10.23 -0.98
N SER A 108 27.02 -9.14 -1.54
CA SER A 108 28.42 -9.09 -1.97
C SER A 108 29.42 -8.79 -0.84
N LEU A 109 28.95 -8.29 0.30
CA LEU A 109 29.76 -8.05 1.51
C LEU A 109 29.82 -9.26 2.47
N ARG A 110 29.27 -10.40 2.07
CA ARG A 110 29.30 -11.66 2.82
C ARG A 110 30.24 -12.66 2.18
#